data_AF-A0A3S0FRZ3-F1
#
_entry.id   AF-A0A3S0FRZ3-F1
#
_cell.length_a   1.000
_cell.length_b   1.000
_cell.length_c   1.000
_cell.angle_alpha   90.00
_cell.angle_beta   90.00
_cell.angle_gamma   90.00
#
_symmetry.space_group_name_H-M   'P 1'
#
loop_
_entity.id
_entity.type
_entity.pdbx_description
1 polymer ?
#
loop_
_entity_poly.entity_id
_entity_poly.type
_entity_poly.pdbx_seq_one_letter_code
_entity_poly.pdbx_strand_id
1 'polypeptide(L)'
;MSPGQQYDIGDMVFPLEPMYNDGFIPELPEDALLAPPGAVGVVVMFGYAEADPGQEIYLVRFEGEDGILGPPVGCLTDELTQDEAQAKQLQAAWKLAGGQAGSGRIVAG
;
A
#
# COMPACT_ATOMS: atom_id res chain seq x y z
N MET A 1 12.13 -0.93 23.86
CA MET A 1 11.64 -1.12 22.49
C MET A 1 10.32 -1.84 22.62
N SER A 2 9.20 -1.14 22.46
CA SER A 2 7.91 -1.82 22.29
C SER A 2 8.03 -2.72 21.07
N PRO A 3 7.53 -3.97 21.08
CA PRO A 3 7.60 -4.80 19.89
C PRO A 3 6.97 -4.02 18.74
N GLY A 4 7.77 -3.74 17.71
CA GLY A 4 7.30 -3.08 16.50
C GLY A 4 6.18 -3.92 15.91
N GLN A 5 5.15 -3.25 15.39
CA GLN A 5 4.07 -3.92 14.66
C GLN A 5 4.71 -4.79 13.56
N GLN A 6 4.38 -6.09 13.54
CA GLN A 6 4.82 -7.01 12.49
C GLN A 6 3.58 -7.56 11.80
N TYR A 7 3.66 -7.76 10.49
CA TYR A 7 2.57 -8.33 9.69
C TYR A 7 2.97 -9.72 9.16
N ASP A 8 2.00 -10.62 9.07
CA ASP A 8 2.21 -11.95 8.49
C ASP A 8 1.73 -12.02 7.04
N ILE A 9 2.24 -13.00 6.27
CA ILE A 9 1.73 -13.27 4.92
C ILE A 9 0.25 -13.67 5.02
N GLY A 10 -0.59 -13.00 4.23
CA GLY A 10 -2.04 -13.15 4.24
C GLY A 10 -2.77 -12.12 5.11
N ASP A 11 -2.05 -11.31 5.89
CA ASP A 11 -2.66 -10.23 6.65
C ASP A 11 -3.28 -9.18 5.73
N MET A 12 -4.47 -8.74 6.13
CA MET A 12 -5.11 -7.57 5.56
C MET A 12 -4.51 -6.33 6.19
N VAL A 13 -4.06 -5.39 5.36
CA VAL A 13 -3.45 -4.12 5.78
C VAL A 13 -4.02 -2.98 4.96
N PHE A 14 -3.86 -1.77 5.48
CA PHE A 14 -4.33 -0.54 4.84
C PHE A 14 -3.20 0.49 4.82
N PRO A 15 -2.96 1.19 3.70
CA PRO A 15 -1.97 2.25 3.65
C PRO A 15 -2.49 3.49 4.38
N LEU A 16 -1.62 4.13 5.16
CA LEU A 16 -1.94 5.34 5.92
C LEU A 16 -1.89 6.60 5.03
N GLU A 17 -1.07 6.56 3.99
CA GLU A 17 -0.81 7.64 3.02
C GLU A 17 -1.00 7.12 1.58
N PRO A 18 -1.16 7.99 0.56
CA PRO A 18 -1.25 7.54 -0.82
C PRO A 18 0.08 6.93 -1.28
N MET A 19 0.01 5.71 -1.80
CA MET A 19 1.18 5.00 -2.34
C MET A 19 1.33 5.36 -3.81
N TYR A 20 2.51 5.85 -4.19
CA TYR A 20 2.83 6.19 -5.58
C TYR A 20 3.97 5.32 -6.10
N ASN A 21 3.98 5.09 -7.42
CA ASN A 21 5.09 4.43 -8.07
C ASN A 21 6.31 5.35 -8.11
N ASP A 22 7.35 4.95 -7.40
CA ASP A 22 8.67 5.58 -7.34
C ASP A 22 9.59 5.12 -8.49
N GLY A 23 9.05 4.38 -9.46
CA GLY A 23 9.76 3.88 -10.63
C GLY A 23 10.20 2.41 -10.53
N PHE A 24 9.89 1.72 -9.43
CA PHE A 24 10.17 0.28 -9.30
C PHE A 24 9.19 -0.64 -10.05
N ILE A 25 8.05 -0.11 -10.52
CA ILE A 25 7.11 -0.86 -11.37
C ILE A 25 7.22 -0.33 -12.81
N PRO A 26 7.94 -1.03 -13.71
CA PRO A 26 8.24 -0.53 -15.05
C PRO A 26 7.02 -0.32 -15.96
N GLU A 27 5.94 -1.06 -15.71
CA GLU A 27 4.70 -0.98 -16.49
C GLU A 27 3.85 0.24 -16.13
N LEU A 28 4.18 0.93 -15.03
CA LEU A 28 3.45 2.08 -14.51
C LEU A 28 4.26 3.37 -14.69
N PRO A 29 3.61 4.51 -14.96
CA PRO A 29 4.27 5.81 -14.87
C PRO A 29 4.90 6.03 -13.49
N GLU A 30 6.02 6.74 -13.45
CA GLU A 30 6.48 7.40 -12.23
C GLU A 30 5.36 8.33 -11.74
N ASP A 31 5.14 8.37 -10.43
CA ASP A 31 4.01 9.04 -9.76
C ASP A 31 2.61 8.44 -10.02
N ALA A 32 2.50 7.26 -10.63
CA ALA A 32 1.22 6.56 -10.73
C ALA A 32 0.70 6.20 -9.33
N LEU A 33 -0.56 6.52 -9.02
CA LEU A 33 -1.19 6.11 -7.76
C LEU A 33 -1.37 4.58 -7.76
N LEU A 34 -0.70 3.92 -6.81
CA LEU A 34 -0.77 2.48 -6.59
C LEU A 34 -1.92 2.12 -5.65
N ALA A 35 -2.08 2.91 -4.58
CA ALA A 35 -3.14 2.71 -3.60
C ALA A 35 -3.50 4.03 -2.88
N PRO A 36 -4.78 4.42 -2.81
CA PRO A 36 -5.20 5.52 -1.96
C PRO A 36 -5.16 5.11 -0.47
N PRO A 37 -5.10 6.09 0.46
CA PRO A 37 -5.21 5.82 1.89
C PRO A 37 -6.44 4.98 2.24
N GLY A 38 -6.25 3.97 3.09
CA GLY A 38 -7.33 3.08 3.51
C GLY A 38 -7.77 2.05 2.46
N ALA A 39 -7.09 1.93 1.32
CA ALA A 39 -7.32 0.85 0.36
C ALA A 39 -7.01 -0.53 0.98
N VAL A 40 -7.74 -1.55 0.55
CA VAL A 40 -7.52 -2.93 1.02
C VAL A 40 -6.24 -3.45 0.38
N GLY A 41 -5.30 -3.91 1.20
CA GLY A 41 -4.10 -4.61 0.77
C GLY A 41 -3.96 -5.97 1.46
N VAL A 42 -3.24 -6.88 0.81
CA VAL A 42 -2.83 -8.16 1.40
C VAL A 42 -1.32 -8.30 1.35
N VAL A 43 -0.72 -8.66 2.49
CA VAL A 43 0.71 -8.98 2.57
C VAL A 43 0.97 -10.28 1.83
N VAL A 44 1.83 -10.26 0.82
CA VAL A 44 2.17 -11.45 0.02
C VAL A 44 3.59 -11.95 0.30
N MET A 45 4.46 -11.10 0.81
CA MET A 45 5.84 -11.41 1.18
C MET A 45 6.37 -10.34 2.13
N PHE A 46 7.38 -10.67 2.92
CA PHE A 46 8.17 -9.67 3.63
C PHE A 46 9.66 -10.03 3.52
N GLY A 47 10.51 -9.04 3.71
CA GLY A 47 11.96 -9.17 3.72
C GLY A 47 12.60 -8.03 4.49
N TYR A 48 13.92 -7.96 4.45
CA TYR A 48 14.68 -6.91 5.12
C TYR A 48 15.48 -6.13 4.09
N ALA A 49 15.63 -4.82 4.31
CA ALA A 49 16.51 -4.02 3.48
C ALA A 49 17.96 -4.53 3.60
N GLU A 50 18.65 -4.75 2.47
CA GLU A 50 20.04 -5.21 2.51
C GLU A 50 20.97 -4.23 3.25
N ALA A 51 20.67 -2.93 3.14
CA ALA A 51 21.43 -1.86 3.78
C ALA A 51 21.16 -1.72 5.29
N ASP A 52 19.97 -2.12 5.74
CA ASP A 52 19.57 -2.13 7.15
C ASP A 52 18.67 -3.35 7.45
N PRO A 53 19.25 -4.46 7.94
CA PRO A 53 18.50 -5.65 8.29
C PRO A 53 17.48 -5.46 9.42
N GLY A 54 17.50 -4.32 10.12
CA GLY A 54 16.48 -3.96 11.10
C GLY A 54 15.21 -3.37 10.48
N GLN A 55 15.28 -2.95 9.22
CA GLN A 55 14.15 -2.39 8.49
C GLN A 55 13.44 -3.47 7.69
N GLU A 56 12.24 -3.84 8.14
CA GLU A 56 11.38 -4.79 7.47
C GLU A 56 10.60 -4.10 6.35
N ILE A 57 10.56 -4.74 5.19
CA ILE A 57 9.82 -4.29 4.00
C ILE A 57 8.78 -5.35 3.69
N TYR A 58 7.53 -4.92 3.62
CA TYR A 58 6.39 -5.76 3.25
C TYR A 58 6.07 -5.55 1.77
N LEU A 59 5.90 -6.64 1.03
CA LEU A 59 5.25 -6.58 -0.27
C LEU A 59 3.75 -6.78 -0.09
N VAL A 60 3.00 -5.75 -0.45
CA VAL A 60 1.54 -5.72 -0.36
C VAL A 60 0.94 -5.63 -1.75
N ARG A 61 -0.08 -6.43 -2.03
CA ARG A 61 -0.90 -6.25 -3.24
C ARG A 61 -2.19 -5.54 -2.85
N PHE A 62 -2.42 -4.36 -3.41
CA PHE A 62 -3.61 -3.57 -3.15
C PHE A 62 -4.73 -3.91 -4.14
N GLU A 63 -5.97 -3.87 -3.66
CA GLU A 63 -7.16 -4.04 -4.48
C GLU A 63 -7.39 -2.79 -5.35
N GLY A 64 -7.41 -3.00 -6.67
CA GLY A 64 -7.80 -1.98 -7.64
C GLY A 64 -9.31 -1.76 -7.70
N GLU A 65 -9.76 -0.72 -8.41
CA GLU A 65 -11.19 -0.41 -8.55
C GLU A 65 -11.99 -1.52 -9.24
N ASP A 66 -11.33 -2.39 -9.99
CA ASP A 66 -11.89 -3.54 -10.68
C ASP A 66 -12.00 -4.79 -9.80
N GLY A 67 -11.57 -4.71 -8.53
CA GLY A 67 -11.49 -5.84 -7.60
C GLY A 67 -10.33 -6.79 -7.90
N ILE A 68 -9.39 -6.39 -8.77
CA ILE A 68 -8.18 -7.15 -9.07
C ILE A 68 -7.03 -6.64 -8.21
N LEU A 69 -6.23 -7.56 -7.69
CA LEU A 69 -5.02 -7.21 -6.95
C LEU A 69 -3.95 -6.67 -7.92
N GLY A 70 -3.48 -5.46 -7.66
CA GLY A 70 -2.39 -4.82 -8.40
C GLY A 70 -1.03 -5.52 -8.24
N PRO A 71 0.03 -4.93 -8.81
CA PRO A 71 1.40 -5.43 -8.60
C PRO A 71 1.81 -5.34 -7.11
N PRO A 72 2.81 -6.14 -6.66
CA PRO A 72 3.34 -6.01 -5.30
C PRO A 72 4.01 -4.65 -5.10
N VAL A 73 3.67 -3.99 -3.99
CA VAL A 73 4.20 -2.68 -3.58
C VAL A 73 4.99 -2.84 -2.30
N GLY A 74 6.22 -2.34 -2.28
CA GLY A 74 7.06 -2.30 -1.08
C GLY A 74 6.54 -1.26 -0.10
N CYS A 75 6.26 -1.68 1.13
CA CYS A 75 5.71 -0.85 2.20
C CYS A 75 6.53 -1.05 3.48
N LEU A 76 6.74 0.03 4.22
CA LEU A 76 7.29 0.01 5.57
C LEU A 76 6.18 -0.29 6.60
N THR A 77 6.59 -0.73 7.78
CA THR A 77 5.66 -1.01 8.88
C THR A 77 4.79 0.21 9.24
N ASP A 78 5.38 1.40 9.25
CA ASP A 78 4.76 2.67 9.66
C ASP A 78 3.93 3.32 8.55
N GLU A 79 3.95 2.78 7.33
CA GLU A 79 3.07 3.17 6.23
C GLU A 79 1.75 2.38 6.25
N LEU A 80 1.65 1.33 7.07
CA LEU A 80 0.53 0.40 7.11
C LEU A 80 -0.20 0.42 8.45
N THR A 81 -1.47 0.02 8.44
CA THR A 81 -2.28 -0.24 9.64
C THR A 81 -3.19 -1.45 9.43
N GLN A 82 -3.59 -2.09 10.54
CA GLN A 82 -4.67 -3.09 10.57
C GLN A 82 -5.97 -2.53 11.18
N ASP A 83 -5.99 -1.25 11.56
CA ASP A 83 -7.18 -0.60 12.10
C ASP A 83 -8.16 -0.24 10.96
N GLU A 84 -9.20 -1.06 10.79
CA GLU A 84 -10.27 -0.82 9.82
C GLU A 84 -11.02 0.50 10.03
N ALA A 85 -11.16 0.97 11.27
CA ALA A 85 -11.89 2.20 11.56
C ALA A 85 -11.05 3.41 11.10
N GLN A 86 -9.75 3.38 11.36
CA GLN A 86 -8.79 4.36 10.83
C GLN A 86 -8.77 4.33 9.30
N ALA A 87 -8.68 3.14 8.69
CA ALA A 87 -8.69 2.99 7.23
C ALA A 87 -9.96 3.59 6.59
N LYS A 88 -11.14 3.32 7.17
CA LYS A 88 -12.42 3.91 6.70
C LYS A 88 -12.43 5.43 6.82
N GLN A 89 -11.87 5.99 7.89
CA GLN A 89 -11.75 7.44 8.08
C GLN A 89 -10.82 8.07 7.05
N LEU A 90 -9.64 7.48 6.82
CA LEU A 90 -8.67 7.94 5.83
C LEU A 90 -9.26 7.91 4.42
N GLN A 91 -9.95 6.82 4.07
CA GLN A 91 -10.58 6.70 2.75
C GLN A 91 -11.70 7.72 2.55
N ALA A 92 -12.50 8.00 3.59
CA ALA A 92 -13.52 9.05 3.54
C ALA A 92 -12.91 10.45 3.39
N ALA A 93 -11.85 10.74 4.16
CA ALA A 93 -11.13 12.01 4.08
C ALA A 93 -10.50 12.22 2.69
N TRP A 94 -9.86 11.18 2.13
CA TRP A 94 -9.28 11.20 0.79
C TRP A 94 -10.32 11.53 -0.30
N LYS A 95 -11.50 10.89 -0.23
CA LYS A 95 -12.62 11.15 -1.15
C LYS A 95 -13.13 12.59 -1.04
N LEU A 96 -13.26 13.13 0.18
CA LEU A 96 -13.70 14.51 0.41
C LEU A 96 -12.69 15.54 -0.08
N ALA A 97 -11.40 15.24 0.01
CA ALA A 97 -10.32 16.09 -0.49
C ALA A 97 -10.23 16.11 -2.04
N GLY A 98 -11.07 15.33 -2.74
CA GLY A 98 -11.05 15.22 -4.20
C GLY A 98 -9.89 14.37 -4.72
N GLY A 99 -9.34 13.49 -3.89
CA GLY A 99 -8.19 12.64 -4.20
C GLY A 99 -8.33 11.99 -5.57
N GLN A 100 -7.45 12.36 -6.50
CA GLN A 100 -7.49 11.83 -7.85
C GLN A 100 -6.76 10.49 -7.89
N ALA A 101 -7.46 9.43 -8.31
CA ALA A 101 -6.79 8.38 -9.06
C ALA A 101 -6.12 9.09 -10.25
N GLY A 102 -4.80 9.02 -10.33
CA GLY A 102 -4.08 9.57 -11.48
C GLY A 102 -4.77 9.10 -12.77
N SER A 103 -4.77 9.92 -13.81
CA SER A 103 -5.43 9.64 -15.10
C SER A 103 -4.96 8.36 -15.83
N GLY A 104 -4.14 7.52 -15.20
CA GLY A 104 -3.93 6.14 -15.61
C GLY A 104 -4.89 5.26 -14.81
N ARG A 105 -5.81 4.58 -15.51
CA ARG A 105 -6.43 3.34 -15.00
C ARG A 105 -5.42 2.63 -14.12
N ILE A 106 -5.79 2.24 -12.89
CA ILE A 106 -5.06 1.20 -12.19
C ILE A 106 -5.02 0.03 -13.17
N VAL A 107 -3.87 -0.21 -13.81
CA VAL A 107 -3.78 -1.14 -14.93
C VAL A 107 -3.80 -2.53 -14.35
N ALA A 108 -4.90 -3.22 -14.59
CA ALA A 108 -4.96 -4.67 -14.57
C ALA A 108 -3.84 -5.21 -15.47
N GLY A 109 -2.85 -5.86 -14.84
CA GLY A 109 -1.89 -6.72 -15.53
C GLY A 109 -2.53 -8.05 -15.91
#